data_AF-A0A1M7ZUB3-F1
#
_entry.id   AF-A0A1M7ZUB3-F1
#
_cell.length_a   1.000
_cell.length_b   1.000
_cell.length_c   1.000
_cell.angle_alpha   90.00
_cell.angle_beta   90.00
_cell.angle_gamma   90.00
#
_symmetry.space_group_name_H-M   'P 1'
#
loop_
_entity.id
_entity.type
_entity.pdbx_description
1 polymer ?
#
loop_
_entity_poly.entity_id
_entity_poly.type
_entity_poly.pdbx_seq_one_letter_code
_entity_poly.pdbx_strand_id
1 'polypeptide(L)'
;MEALFIYLIVINNLCFLTFGYDKWQAKKNKRRISEFKLLFLTGVGGTIGGIVSMYLFKHKTNKFSFTLAFYAIAILQIVLFYFGMQMFKS
;
A
#
# COMPACT_ATOMS: atom_id res chain seq x y z
N MET A 1 -18.27 12.86 -5.30
CA MET A 1 -16.87 12.96 -5.78
C MET A 1 -15.93 13.39 -4.65
N GLU A 2 -16.26 14.41 -3.86
CA GLU A 2 -15.38 14.93 -2.80
C GLU A 2 -15.06 13.93 -1.68
N ALA A 3 -16.05 13.16 -1.21
CA ALA A 3 -15.85 12.16 -0.17
C ALA A 3 -14.85 11.05 -0.58
N LEU A 4 -14.85 10.67 -1.86
CA LEU A 4 -13.93 9.68 -2.42
C LEU A 4 -12.49 10.21 -2.44
N PHE A 5 -12.33 11.49 -2.76
CA PHE A 5 -11.03 12.16 -2.76
C PHE A 5 -10.44 12.26 -1.33
N ILE A 6 -11.26 12.65 -0.36
CA ILE A 6 -10.86 12.70 1.06
C ILE A 6 -10.46 11.31 1.56
N TYR A 7 -11.27 10.29 1.25
CA TYR A 7 -10.96 8.91 1.61
C TYR A 7 -9.60 8.46 1.04
N LEU A 8 -9.33 8.73 -0.24
CA LEU A 8 -8.06 8.39 -0.89
C LEU A 8 -6.85 9.12 -0.27
N ILE A 9 -7.01 10.38 0.14
CA ILE A 9 -5.93 11.14 0.81
C ILE A 9 -5.64 10.55 2.19
N VAL A 10 -6.68 10.22 2.95
CA VAL A 10 -6.55 9.66 4.31
C VAL A 10 -5.92 8.27 4.27
N ILE A 11 -6.40 7.38 3.38
CA ILE A 11 -5.87 6.01 3.28
C ILE A 11 -4.40 5.99 2.82
N ASN A 12 -4.01 6.89 1.89
CA ASN A 12 -2.62 7.01 1.46
C ASN A 12 -1.71 7.54 2.56
N ASN A 13 -2.15 8.54 3.34
CA ASN A 13 -1.40 9.03 4.49
C ASN A 13 -1.26 7.96 5.58
N LEU A 14 -2.34 7.25 5.92
CA LEU A 14 -2.29 6.14 6.88
C LEU A 14 -1.35 5.03 6.43
N CYS A 15 -1.38 4.68 5.15
CA CYS A 15 -0.46 3.71 4.58
C CYS A 15 0.98 4.19 4.70
N PHE A 16 1.23 5.46 4.37
CA PHE A 16 2.56 6.05 4.48
C PHE A 16 3.12 6.05 5.91
N LEU A 17 2.32 6.49 6.87
CA LEU A 17 2.68 6.49 8.29
C LEU A 17 2.95 5.09 8.82
N THR A 18 2.16 4.10 8.40
CA THR A 18 2.32 2.70 8.85
C THR A 18 3.63 2.09 8.36
N PHE A 19 4.01 2.34 7.10
CA PHE A 19 5.31 1.92 6.56
C PHE A 19 6.47 2.64 7.24
N GLY A 20 6.34 3.95 7.50
CA GLY A 20 7.34 4.72 8.24
C GLY A 20 7.50 4.23 9.69
N TYR A 21 6.39 3.90 10.34
CA TYR A 21 6.37 3.34 11.69
C TYR A 21 7.01 1.95 11.75
N ASP A 22 6.80 1.09 10.74
CA ASP A 22 7.51 -0.20 10.65
C ASP A 22 9.04 -0.02 10.62
N LYS A 23 9.53 0.96 9.83
CA LYS A 23 10.97 1.29 9.79
C LYS A 23 11.48 1.84 11.13
N TRP A 24 10.68 2.67 11.79
CA TRP A 24 11.04 3.20 13.12
C TRP A 24 11.12 2.08 14.17
N GLN A 25 10.18 1.14 14.14
CA GLN A 25 10.22 -0.04 15.01
C GLN A 25 11.42 -0.94 14.72
N ALA A 26 11.81 -1.10 13.44
CA ALA A 26 13.03 -1.80 13.06
C ALA A 26 14.30 -1.14 13.64
N LYS A 27 14.38 0.20 13.63
CA LYS A 27 15.47 0.94 14.27
C LYS A 27 15.50 0.78 15.80
N LYS A 28 14.33 0.63 16.43
CA LYS A 28 14.20 0.47 17.89
C LYS A 28 14.29 -0.98 18.37
N ASN A 29 14.66 -1.94 17.50
CA ASN A 29 14.61 -3.38 17.80
C ASN A 29 13.27 -3.86 18.39
N LYS A 30 12.17 -3.18 18.04
CA LYS A 30 10.83 -3.55 18.47
C LYS A 30 10.18 -4.49 17.45
N ARG A 31 9.08 -5.12 17.86
CA ARG A 31 8.34 -6.10 17.07
C ARG A 31 7.85 -5.46 15.76
N ARG A 32 8.41 -5.92 14.63
CA ARG A 32 8.05 -5.47 13.28
C ARG A 32 6.59 -5.78 12.96
N ILE A 33 5.97 -4.94 12.15
CA ILE A 33 4.59 -5.14 11.68
C ILE A 33 4.59 -6.31 10.69
N SER A 34 3.57 -7.16 10.78
CA SER A 34 3.41 -8.28 9.84
C SER A 34 3.25 -7.76 8.41
N GLU A 35 3.97 -8.38 7.48
CA GLU A 35 3.93 -8.07 6.04
C GLU A 35 2.50 -8.13 5.49
N PHE A 36 1.69 -9.04 6.02
CA PHE A 36 0.29 -9.17 5.65
C PHE A 36 -0.53 -7.89 5.94
N LYS A 37 -0.30 -7.21 7.07
CA LYS A 37 -1.04 -5.99 7.41
C LYS A 37 -0.69 -4.82 6.49
N LEU A 38 0.59 -4.71 6.13
CA LEU A 38 1.07 -3.69 5.19
C LEU A 38 0.48 -3.92 3.79
N LEU A 39 0.49 -5.18 3.32
CA LEU A 39 -0.12 -5.57 2.04
C LEU A 39 -1.63 -5.35 2.04
N PHE A 40 -2.32 -5.69 3.12
CA PHE A 40 -3.76 -5.46 3.26
C PHE A 40 -4.10 -3.97 3.17
N LEU A 41 -3.38 -3.12 3.91
CA LEU A 41 -3.58 -1.67 3.90
C LEU A 41 -3.32 -1.05 2.52
N THR A 42 -2.32 -1.59 1.81
CA THR A 42 -2.04 -1.21 0.42
C THR A 42 -3.21 -1.61 -0.50
N GLY A 43 -3.72 -2.83 -0.36
CA GLY A 43 -4.83 -3.37 -1.15
C GLY A 43 -6.17 -2.67 -0.93
N VAL A 44 -6.38 -2.04 0.23
CA VAL A 44 -7.59 -1.25 0.55
C VAL A 44 -7.62 0.11 -0.17
N GLY A 45 -6.49 0.57 -0.72
CA GLY A 45 -6.42 1.83 -1.49
C GLY A 45 -5.20 2.70 -1.19
N GLY A 46 -4.29 2.23 -0.32
CA GLY A 46 -3.06 2.92 0.04
C GLY A 46 -1.89 2.70 -0.93
N THR A 47 -2.13 2.24 -2.16
CA THR A 47 -1.09 1.84 -3.13
C THR A 47 -0.08 2.94 -3.41
N ILE A 48 -0.55 4.18 -3.59
CA ILE A 48 0.32 5.34 -3.86
C ILE A 48 1.18 5.64 -2.62
N GLY A 49 0.56 5.70 -1.44
CA GLY A 49 1.25 5.90 -0.16
C GLY A 49 2.27 4.80 0.10
N GLY A 50 1.94 3.54 -0.21
CA GLY A 50 2.84 2.39 -0.11
C GLY A 50 4.06 2.48 -1.04
N ILE A 51 3.87 2.84 -2.31
CA ILE A 51 4.96 3.03 -3.28
C ILE A 51 5.89 4.16 -2.80
N VAL A 52 5.31 5.31 -2.44
CA VAL A 52 6.06 6.48 -1.95
C VAL A 52 6.85 6.12 -0.69
N SER A 53 6.25 5.34 0.21
CA SER A 53 6.92 4.82 1.41
C SER A 53 8.09 3.89 1.09
N MET A 54 7.89 2.94 0.18
CA MET A 54 8.93 1.99 -0.22
C MET A 54 10.15 2.74 -0.78
N TYR A 55 9.91 3.75 -1.63
CA TYR A 55 10.97 4.59 -2.21
C TYR A 55 11.67 5.46 -1.16
N LEU A 56 10.92 6.22 -0.35
CA LEU A 56 11.47 7.12 0.67
C LEU A 56 12.23 6.38 1.76
N PHE A 57 11.65 5.29 2.25
CA PHE A 57 12.24 4.56 3.35
C PHE A 57 13.27 3.53 2.88
N LYS A 58 13.45 3.29 1.56
CA LYS A 58 14.24 2.19 0.99
C LYS A 58 14.04 0.90 1.80
N HIS A 59 12.79 0.67 2.21
CA HIS A 59 12.48 -0.31 3.25
C HIS A 59 12.02 -1.60 2.57
N LYS A 60 12.67 -2.72 2.89
CA LYS A 60 12.31 -4.07 2.42
C LYS A 60 12.24 -4.25 0.89
N THR A 61 12.94 -3.45 0.09
CA THR A 61 13.14 -3.76 -1.35
C THR A 61 13.89 -5.06 -1.59
N ASN A 62 14.67 -5.53 -0.61
CA ASN A 62 15.48 -6.74 -0.72
C ASN A 62 14.74 -8.04 -0.38
N LYS A 63 13.53 -7.97 0.20
CA LYS A 63 12.71 -9.17 0.42
C LYS A 63 11.81 -9.38 -0.79
N PHE A 64 12.27 -10.23 -1.70
CA PHE A 64 11.56 -10.55 -2.94
C PHE A 64 10.10 -10.94 -2.71
N SER A 65 9.80 -11.72 -1.67
CA SER A 65 8.42 -12.11 -1.32
C SER A 65 7.49 -10.92 -1.02
N PHE A 66 8.01 -9.86 -0.39
CA PHE A 66 7.20 -8.68 -0.07
C PHE A 66 6.99 -7.80 -1.29
N THR A 67 8.05 -7.56 -2.06
CA THR A 67 7.99 -6.81 -3.32
C THR A 67 7.04 -7.49 -4.30
N LEU A 68 7.16 -8.81 -4.49
CA LEU A 68 6.30 -9.58 -5.39
C LEU A 68 4.82 -9.50 -4.96
N ALA A 69 4.53 -9.68 -3.68
CA ALA A 69 3.15 -9.57 -3.17
C ALA A 69 2.59 -8.14 -3.35
N PHE A 70 3.42 -7.11 -3.16
CA PHE A 70 3.01 -5.72 -3.37
C PHE A 70 2.67 -5.45 -4.85
N TYR A 71 3.54 -5.85 -5.78
CA TYR A 71 3.27 -5.72 -7.21
C TYR A 71 2.06 -6.55 -7.65
N ALA A 72 1.87 -7.76 -7.10
CA ALA A 72 0.70 -8.58 -7.39
C ALA A 72 -0.60 -7.88 -6.98
N ILE A 73 -0.65 -7.27 -5.79
CA ILE A 73 -1.81 -6.50 -5.33
C ILE A 73 -2.05 -5.26 -6.20
N ALA A 74 -0.99 -4.54 -6.57
CA ALA A 74 -1.11 -3.37 -7.44
C ALA A 74 -1.66 -3.74 -8.82
N ILE A 75 -1.19 -4.84 -9.42
CA ILE A 75 -1.71 -5.35 -10.69
C ILE A 75 -3.17 -5.78 -10.53
N LEU A 76 -3.51 -6.51 -9.46
CA LEU A 76 -4.88 -6.95 -9.18
C LEU A 76 -5.84 -5.75 -9.07
N GLN A 77 -5.43 -4.68 -8.39
CA GLN A 77 -6.21 -3.45 -8.29
C GLN A 77 -6.43 -2.79 -9.67
N ILE A 78 -5.39 -2.70 -10.51
CA ILE A 78 -5.51 -2.13 -11.85
C ILE A 78 -6.48 -2.95 -12.70
N VAL A 79 -6.38 -4.28 -12.65
CA VAL A 79 -7.27 -5.19 -13.38
C VAL A 79 -8.71 -5.04 -12.89
N LEU A 80 -8.95 -5.08 -11.58
CA LEU A 80 -10.28 -4.90 -10.99
C LEU A 80 -10.86 -3.54 -11.32
N PHE A 81 -10.06 -2.48 -11.26
CA PHE A 81 -10.49 -1.13 -11.61
C PHE A 81 -10.86 -1.03 -13.09
N TYR A 82 -10.05 -1.61 -13.98
CA TYR A 82 -10.32 -1.64 -15.41
C TYR A 82 -11.61 -2.40 -15.74
N PHE A 83 -11.78 -3.62 -15.20
CA PHE A 83 -13.00 -4.41 -15.37
C PHE A 83 -14.23 -3.73 -14.76
N GLY A 84 -14.11 -3.14 -13.57
CA GLY A 84 -15.19 -2.39 -12.92
C GLY A 84 -15.62 -1.18 -13.75
N MET A 85 -14.67 -0.40 -14.26
CA MET A 85 -14.94 0.72 -15.17
C MET A 85 -15.62 0.26 -16.47
N GLN A 86 -15.25 -0.92 -16.98
CA GLN A 86 -15.86 -1.48 -18.19
C GLN A 86 -17.31 -1.93 -17.94
N MET A 87 -17.59 -2.49 -16.77
CA MET A 87 -18.93 -2.96 -16.36
C MET A 87 -19.90 -1.80 -16.09
N PHE A 88 -19.44 -0.67 -15.57
CA PHE A 88 -20.27 0.54 -15.39
C PHE A 88 -20.55 1.30 -16.70
N LYS A 89 -19.89 0.94 -17.80
CA LYS A 89 -20.03 1.59 -19.10
C LYS A 89 -21.02 0.87 -20.03
N SER A 90 -21.62 -0.24 -19.58
CA SER A 90 -22.70 -0.96 -20.28
C SER A 90 -24.05 -0.67 -19.66
#